data_AF-A0A7C6DRJ0-F1
#
_entry.id   AF-A0A7C6DRJ0-F1
#
_cell.length_a   1.000
_cell.length_b   1.000
_cell.length_c   1.000
_cell.angle_alpha   90.00
_cell.angle_beta   90.00
_cell.angle_gamma   90.00
#
_symmetry.space_group_name_H-M   'P 1'
#
loop_
_entity.id
_entity.type
_entity.pdbx_description
1 polymer ?
#
loop_
_entity_poly.entity_id
_entity_poly.type
_entity_poly.pdbx_seq_one_letter_code
_entity_poly.pdbx_strand_id
1 'polypeptide(L)'
;MNIQEVIVKIFTNWPVPTVVGIIVIFLIFKGEISNLLNRIKKVGKNGILLTQESSPIDKEKIKLEEIKNVLETRGIKDKEDLEKTFEWYEKEIINSYQIIKLWFFSYLNLYLVYNSKFALLMFKNSPMSKETFKRSFYLPPEIPNPEYEKEVIFSTLLQFKLIEEKGNGVYFISPVGEEFLKFIGWLPEFKG
;
A
#
# COMPACT_ATOMS: atom_id res chain seq x y z
N MET A 1 14.78 -26.80 -17.13
CA MET A 1 14.88 -25.32 -17.03
C MET A 1 15.48 -25.02 -15.68
N ASN A 2 16.66 -24.41 -15.64
CA ASN A 2 17.43 -24.25 -14.40
C ASN A 2 16.81 -23.13 -13.54
N ILE A 3 16.70 -23.31 -12.22
CA ILE A 3 16.09 -22.31 -11.30
C ILE A 3 16.81 -20.96 -11.40
N GLN A 4 18.12 -20.97 -11.66
CA GLN A 4 18.90 -19.75 -11.87
C GLN A 4 18.51 -19.00 -13.15
N GLU A 5 18.16 -19.69 -14.24
CA GLU A 5 17.70 -19.06 -15.48
C GLU A 5 16.31 -18.42 -15.32
N VAL A 6 15.47 -19.01 -14.47
CA VAL A 6 14.13 -18.49 -14.17
C VAL A 6 14.24 -17.22 -13.33
N ILE A 7 15.11 -17.21 -12.33
CA ILE A 7 15.37 -16.02 -11.50
C ILE A 7 15.94 -14.88 -12.35
N VAL A 8 16.94 -15.15 -13.19
CA VAL A 8 17.53 -14.13 -14.08
C VAL A 8 16.48 -13.56 -15.04
N LYS A 9 15.65 -14.41 -15.68
CA LYS A 9 14.56 -13.95 -16.56
C LYS A 9 13.51 -13.09 -15.84
N ILE A 10 13.19 -13.44 -14.60
CA ILE A 10 12.26 -12.65 -13.77
C ILE A 10 12.87 -11.28 -13.46
N PHE A 11 14.15 -11.22 -13.06
CA PHE A 11 14.82 -9.95 -12.75
C PHE A 11 15.09 -9.07 -13.98
N THR A 12 15.33 -9.65 -15.16
CA THR A 12 15.54 -8.88 -16.40
C THR A 12 14.25 -8.33 -17.00
N ASN A 13 13.10 -8.96 -16.73
CA ASN A 13 11.79 -8.51 -17.23
C ASN A 13 11.02 -7.63 -16.26
N TRP A 14 11.51 -7.47 -15.03
CA TRP A 14 10.92 -6.55 -14.08
C TRP A 14 11.29 -5.11 -14.41
N PRO A 15 10.38 -4.14 -14.22
CA PRO A 15 10.73 -2.73 -14.35
C PRO A 15 11.92 -2.45 -13.44
N VAL A 16 13.00 -1.93 -14.00
CA VAL A 16 14.23 -1.60 -13.26
C VAL A 16 13.98 -0.77 -11.99
N PRO A 17 12.99 0.14 -11.93
CA PRO A 17 12.64 0.84 -10.69
C PRO A 17 12.27 -0.11 -9.54
N THR A 18 11.66 -1.26 -9.81
CA THR A 18 11.24 -2.23 -8.80
C THR A 18 12.43 -2.97 -8.21
N VAL A 19 13.40 -3.35 -9.05
CA VAL A 19 14.61 -4.06 -8.61
C VAL A 19 15.51 -3.13 -7.80
N VAL A 20 15.72 -1.90 -8.29
CA VAL A 20 16.50 -0.88 -7.57
C VAL A 20 15.80 -0.49 -6.27
N GLY A 21 14.49 -0.28 -6.29
CA GLY A 21 13.70 0.01 -5.09
C GLY A 21 13.80 -1.11 -4.05
N ILE A 22 13.69 -2.38 -4.45
CA ILE A 22 13.86 -3.53 -3.54
C ILE A 22 15.27 -3.57 -2.97
N ILE A 23 16.32 -3.37 -3.79
CA ILE A 23 17.71 -3.37 -3.32
C ILE A 23 17.97 -2.23 -2.34
N VAL A 24 17.45 -1.03 -2.62
CA VAL A 24 17.60 0.15 -1.76
C VAL A 24 16.85 -0.02 -0.45
N ILE A 25 15.61 -0.54 -0.49
CA ILE A 25 14.85 -0.91 0.71
C ILE A 25 15.62 -1.98 1.51
N PHE A 26 16.21 -2.97 0.85
CA PHE A 26 16.98 -4.02 1.52
C PHE A 26 18.27 -3.48 2.18
N LEU A 27 18.89 -2.46 1.60
CA LEU A 27 20.08 -1.81 2.15
C LEU A 27 19.74 -0.88 3.33
N ILE A 28 18.70 -0.07 3.20
CA ILE A 28 18.27 0.88 4.25
C ILE A 28 17.71 0.12 5.47
N PHE A 29 16.89 -0.90 5.25
CA PHE A 29 16.23 -1.66 6.30
C PHE A 29 17.02 -2.90 6.76
N LYS A 30 18.30 -3.04 6.36
CA LYS A 30 19.14 -4.21 6.69
C LYS A 30 19.19 -4.50 8.20
N GLY A 31 19.18 -3.44 9.03
CA GLY A 31 19.16 -3.54 10.50
C GLY A 31 17.80 -3.95 11.08
N GLU A 32 16.70 -3.42 10.54
CA GLU A 32 15.34 -3.68 11.05
C GLU A 32 14.77 -5.02 10.56
N ILE A 33 15.07 -5.40 9.31
CA ILE A 33 14.73 -6.71 8.74
C ILE A 33 15.47 -7.84 9.46
N SER A 34 16.73 -7.59 9.85
CA SER A 34 17.50 -8.48 10.74
C SER A 34 16.76 -8.72 12.06
N ASN A 35 16.21 -7.66 12.66
CA ASN A 35 15.47 -7.75 13.91
C ASN A 35 14.10 -8.43 13.75
N LEU A 36 13.39 -8.21 12.64
CA LEU A 36 12.14 -8.90 12.30
C LEU A 36 12.37 -10.39 12.02
N LEU A 37 13.41 -10.74 11.26
CA LEU A 37 13.78 -12.13 11.00
C LEU A 37 14.23 -12.87 12.26
N ASN A 38 14.99 -12.20 13.14
CA ASN A 38 15.37 -12.76 14.43
C ASN A 38 14.15 -12.95 15.35
N ARG A 39 13.13 -12.08 15.27
CA ARG A 39 11.85 -12.26 15.97
C ARG A 39 11.05 -13.43 15.40
N ILE A 40 10.95 -13.56 14.08
CA ILE A 40 10.29 -14.70 13.41
C ILE A 40 11.00 -16.03 13.77
N LYS A 41 12.33 -16.04 13.81
CA LYS A 41 13.14 -17.21 14.22
C LYS A 41 12.94 -17.58 15.69
N LYS A 42 12.62 -16.60 16.55
CA LYS A 42 12.28 -16.81 17.96
C LYS A 42 10.86 -17.35 18.16
N VAL A 43 9.92 -16.98 17.28
CA VAL A 43 8.54 -17.47 17.28
C VAL A 43 8.43 -18.91 16.75
N GLY A 44 9.32 -19.32 15.83
CA GLY A 44 9.38 -20.69 15.31
C GLY A 44 9.80 -21.78 16.31
N LYS A 45 10.20 -21.42 17.55
CA LYS A 45 10.55 -22.40 18.58
C LYS A 45 9.32 -23.02 19.27
N ASN A 46 8.15 -22.36 19.21
CA ASN A 46 6.91 -22.79 19.87
C ASN A 46 5.69 -22.84 18.93
N GLY A 47 5.86 -23.43 17.75
CA GLY A 47 4.76 -23.98 16.95
C GLY A 47 3.89 -22.95 16.22
N ILE A 48 4.18 -22.79 14.92
CA ILE A 48 3.24 -22.83 13.79
C ILE A 48 4.12 -22.84 12.53
N LEU A 49 4.01 -23.91 11.75
CA LEU A 49 4.65 -24.07 10.44
C LEU A 49 3.96 -23.14 9.42
N LEU A 50 4.63 -22.06 9.04
CA LEU A 50 4.35 -21.39 7.77
C LEU A 50 5.32 -21.95 6.73
N THR A 51 4.87 -22.99 6.02
CA THR A 51 5.47 -23.42 4.76
C THR A 51 5.15 -22.38 3.67
N GLN A 52 5.97 -21.33 3.62
CA GLN A 52 6.37 -20.76 2.34
C GLN A 52 7.84 -21.13 2.18
N GLU A 53 8.12 -22.07 1.28
CA GLU A 53 9.46 -22.26 0.72
C GLU A 53 9.90 -20.97 0.03
N SER A 54 10.38 -20.02 0.83
CA SER A 54 11.38 -19.09 0.35
C SER A 54 12.65 -19.91 0.20
N SER A 55 12.99 -20.23 -1.04
CA SER A 55 14.33 -20.68 -1.41
C SER A 55 15.33 -19.83 -0.63
N PRO A 56 16.33 -20.42 0.04
CA PRO A 56 17.35 -19.65 0.76
C PRO A 56 18.06 -18.79 -0.29
N ILE A 57 17.67 -17.52 -0.37
CA ILE A 57 18.43 -16.52 -1.10
C ILE A 57 19.72 -16.39 -0.30
N ASP A 58 20.77 -16.97 -0.86
CA ASP A 58 22.14 -16.90 -0.41
C ASP A 58 22.47 -15.43 -0.14
N LYS A 59 22.54 -15.05 1.14
CA LYS A 59 22.58 -13.66 1.60
C LYS A 59 23.97 -13.01 1.47
N GLU A 60 24.92 -13.66 0.79
CA GLU A 60 26.28 -13.16 0.68
C GLU A 60 26.75 -13.11 -0.78
N LYS A 61 27.14 -11.90 -1.19
CA LYS A 61 27.72 -11.49 -2.48
C LYS A 61 26.75 -11.32 -3.65
N ILE A 62 25.84 -10.35 -3.53
CA ILE A 62 25.66 -9.44 -4.68
C ILE A 62 27.04 -8.79 -4.89
N LYS A 63 27.74 -9.16 -5.96
CA LYS A 63 29.10 -8.68 -6.22
C LYS A 63 29.04 -7.17 -6.42
N LEU A 64 29.85 -6.44 -5.67
CA LEU A 64 29.99 -4.98 -5.81
C LEU A 64 30.30 -4.59 -7.26
N GLU A 65 30.96 -5.47 -8.01
CA GLU A 65 31.24 -5.35 -9.44
C GLU A 65 29.99 -5.36 -10.31
N GLU A 66 28.94 -6.12 -9.96
CA GLU A 66 27.68 -6.11 -10.71
C GLU A 66 26.92 -4.80 -10.50
N ILE A 67 26.92 -4.27 -9.27
CA ILE A 67 26.34 -2.96 -8.96
C ILE A 67 27.13 -1.85 -9.69
N LYS A 68 28.46 -1.91 -9.67
CA LYS A 68 29.31 -0.94 -10.40
C LYS A 68 29.06 -0.99 -11.91
N ASN A 69 29.00 -2.18 -12.50
CA ASN A 69 28.70 -2.32 -13.93
C ASN A 69 27.31 -1.76 -14.30
N VAL A 70 26.30 -1.94 -13.44
CA VAL A 70 24.96 -1.37 -13.65
C VAL A 70 24.95 0.16 -13.53
N LEU A 71 25.74 0.73 -12.62
CA LEU A 71 25.87 2.18 -12.48
C LEU A 71 26.65 2.80 -13.65
N GLU A 72 27.76 2.19 -14.05
CA GLU A 72 28.61 2.65 -15.15
C GLU A 72 27.88 2.57 -16.51
N THR A 73 27.14 1.47 -16.78
CA THR A 73 26.32 1.34 -18.00
C THR A 73 25.21 2.37 -18.13
N ARG A 74 24.84 3.02 -17.01
CA ARG A 74 23.85 4.10 -16.97
C ARG A 74 24.49 5.49 -16.88
N GLY A 75 25.82 5.58 -16.98
CA GLY A 75 26.55 6.83 -16.98
C GLY A 75 26.66 7.50 -15.61
N ILE A 76 26.38 6.79 -14.51
CA ILE A 76 26.53 7.29 -13.15
C ILE A 76 27.99 7.10 -12.74
N LYS A 77 28.75 8.19 -12.69
CA LYS A 77 30.22 8.13 -12.52
C LYS A 77 30.68 8.44 -11.11
N ASP A 78 29.90 9.24 -10.38
CA ASP A 78 30.24 9.67 -9.04
C ASP A 78 29.02 9.71 -8.11
N LYS A 79 29.26 10.11 -6.86
CA LYS A 79 28.24 10.21 -5.82
C LYS A 79 27.17 11.27 -6.15
N GLU A 80 27.55 12.34 -6.85
CA GLU A 80 26.64 13.43 -7.21
C GLU A 80 25.68 12.98 -8.31
N ASP A 81 26.17 12.26 -9.32
CA ASP A 81 25.34 11.62 -10.35
C ASP A 81 24.34 10.63 -9.74
N LEU A 82 24.78 9.89 -8.72
CA LEU A 82 23.96 8.94 -8.00
C LEU A 82 22.85 9.65 -7.20
N GLU A 83 23.18 10.71 -6.48
CA GLU A 83 22.22 11.53 -5.72
C GLU A 83 21.17 12.16 -6.65
N LYS A 84 21.59 12.78 -7.75
CA LYS A 84 20.68 13.35 -8.77
C LYS A 84 19.76 12.29 -9.37
N THR A 85 20.30 11.09 -9.61
CA THR A 85 19.52 9.96 -10.12
C THR A 85 18.46 9.54 -9.09
N PHE A 86 18.81 9.48 -7.80
CA PHE A 86 17.86 9.17 -6.73
C PHE A 86 16.76 10.22 -6.60
N GLU A 87 17.11 11.51 -6.60
CA GLU A 87 16.14 12.61 -6.57
C GLU A 87 15.17 12.54 -7.75
N TRP A 88 15.69 12.25 -8.95
CA TRP A 88 14.86 12.06 -10.14
C TRP A 88 13.88 10.89 -9.97
N TYR A 89 14.34 9.73 -9.47
CA TYR A 89 13.47 8.58 -9.23
C TYR A 89 12.42 8.87 -8.16
N GLU A 90 12.81 9.53 -7.06
CA GLU A 90 11.88 9.90 -6.00
C GLU A 90 10.77 10.79 -6.56
N LYS A 91 11.14 11.79 -7.37
CA LYS A 91 10.19 12.66 -8.05
C LYS A 91 9.27 11.90 -8.99
N GLU A 92 9.79 10.97 -9.78
CA GLU A 92 8.99 10.15 -10.70
C GLU A 92 8.04 9.19 -9.98
N ILE A 93 8.49 8.59 -8.86
CA ILE A 93 7.66 7.73 -8.02
C ILE A 93 6.52 8.54 -7.40
N ILE A 94 6.83 9.73 -6.87
CA ILE A 94 5.82 10.64 -6.31
C ILE A 94 4.83 11.03 -7.41
N ASN A 95 5.29 11.43 -8.59
CA ASN A 95 4.43 11.81 -9.70
C ASN A 95 3.52 10.65 -10.15
N SER A 96 4.09 9.47 -10.34
CA SER A 96 3.34 8.26 -10.70
C SER A 96 2.30 7.91 -9.64
N TYR A 97 2.66 8.02 -8.36
CA TYR A 97 1.74 7.81 -7.25
C TYR A 97 0.57 8.80 -7.28
N GLN A 98 0.82 10.10 -7.51
CA GLN A 98 -0.23 11.11 -7.62
C GLN A 98 -1.18 10.82 -8.79
N ILE A 99 -0.65 10.41 -9.95
CA ILE A 99 -1.47 10.04 -11.12
C ILE A 99 -2.35 8.83 -10.80
N ILE A 100 -1.77 7.76 -10.24
CA ILE A 100 -2.52 6.55 -9.85
C ILE A 100 -3.61 6.89 -8.82
N LYS A 101 -3.28 7.71 -7.83
CA LYS A 101 -4.22 8.17 -6.80
C LYS A 101 -5.37 8.96 -7.41
N LEU A 102 -5.09 9.86 -8.35
CA LEU A 102 -6.12 10.62 -9.06
C LEU A 102 -7.05 9.69 -9.84
N TRP A 103 -6.51 8.71 -10.57
CA TRP A 103 -7.32 7.71 -11.27
C TRP A 103 -8.17 6.87 -10.32
N PHE A 104 -7.59 6.41 -9.21
CA PHE A 104 -8.29 5.65 -8.19
C PHE A 104 -9.43 6.45 -7.57
N PHE A 105 -9.20 7.72 -7.23
CA PHE A 105 -10.24 8.59 -6.67
C PHE A 105 -11.31 8.97 -7.69
N SER A 106 -10.97 9.20 -8.95
CA SER A 106 -11.95 9.37 -10.04
C SER A 106 -12.82 8.12 -10.20
N TYR A 107 -12.20 6.93 -10.17
CA TYR A 107 -12.93 5.66 -10.20
C TYR A 107 -13.89 5.54 -9.02
N LEU A 108 -13.43 5.77 -7.80
CA LEU A 108 -14.31 5.75 -6.63
C LEU A 108 -15.42 6.80 -6.73
N ASN A 109 -15.13 8.01 -7.20
CA ASN A 109 -16.16 9.04 -7.33
C ASN A 109 -17.24 8.65 -8.36
N LEU A 110 -16.87 7.94 -9.42
CA LEU A 110 -17.82 7.47 -10.43
C LEU A 110 -18.68 6.29 -9.93
N TYR A 111 -18.08 5.31 -9.25
CA TYR A 111 -18.75 4.05 -8.93
C TYR A 111 -19.28 3.96 -7.49
N LEU A 112 -18.73 4.75 -6.56
CA LEU A 112 -19.22 4.79 -5.19
C LEU A 112 -20.51 5.61 -5.15
N VAL A 113 -21.62 4.96 -4.82
CA VAL A 113 -22.93 5.63 -4.74
C VAL A 113 -22.95 6.71 -3.67
N TYR A 114 -23.86 7.68 -3.79
CA TYR A 114 -23.96 8.83 -2.87
C TYR A 114 -24.03 8.41 -1.40
N ASN A 115 -24.83 7.39 -1.07
CA ASN A 115 -24.97 6.89 0.30
C ASN A 115 -23.65 6.36 0.86
N SER A 116 -22.82 5.71 0.04
CA SER A 116 -21.50 5.25 0.49
C SER A 116 -20.55 6.42 0.78
N LYS A 117 -20.57 7.48 -0.05
CA LYS A 117 -19.80 8.71 0.23
C LYS A 117 -20.28 9.37 1.52
N PHE A 118 -21.59 9.43 1.74
CA PHE A 118 -22.18 9.99 2.96
C PHE A 118 -21.86 9.16 4.21
N ALA A 119 -21.90 7.83 4.10
CA ALA A 119 -21.45 6.92 5.15
C ALA A 119 -19.98 7.17 5.52
N LEU A 120 -19.10 7.36 4.54
CA LEU A 120 -17.70 7.68 4.78
C LEU A 120 -17.55 9.02 5.54
N LEU A 121 -18.33 10.04 5.16
CA LEU A 121 -18.36 11.31 5.90
C LEU A 121 -18.86 11.14 7.34
N MET A 122 -19.82 10.25 7.60
CA MET A 122 -20.21 9.94 8.98
C MET A 122 -19.06 9.33 9.78
N PHE A 123 -18.30 8.38 9.22
CA PHE A 123 -17.13 7.80 9.90
C PHE A 123 -16.04 8.84 10.20
N LYS A 124 -15.92 9.90 9.39
CA LYS A 124 -15.01 11.03 9.68
C LYS A 124 -15.41 11.78 10.95
N ASN A 125 -16.71 11.90 11.21
CA ASN A 125 -17.26 12.66 12.32
C ASN A 125 -17.50 11.81 13.57
N SER A 126 -17.79 10.52 13.39
CA SER A 126 -18.11 9.60 14.46
C SER A 126 -17.56 8.20 14.14
N PRO A 127 -16.40 7.84 14.71
CA PRO A 127 -15.92 6.46 14.69
C PRO A 127 -16.92 5.54 15.36
N MET A 128 -17.21 4.40 14.74
CA MET A 128 -18.27 3.51 15.23
C MET A 128 -18.02 2.06 14.86
N SER A 129 -18.67 1.15 15.58
CA SER A 129 -18.69 -0.26 15.19
C SER A 129 -19.63 -0.48 14.00
N LYS A 130 -19.47 -1.62 13.31
CA LYS A 130 -20.37 -2.04 12.25
C LYS A 130 -21.84 -2.09 12.69
N GLU A 131 -22.10 -2.61 13.88
CA GLU A 131 -23.46 -2.70 14.43
C GLU A 131 -24.06 -1.33 14.71
N THR A 132 -23.27 -0.41 15.26
CA THR A 132 -23.70 0.97 15.47
C THR A 132 -23.98 1.64 14.13
N PHE A 133 -23.12 1.45 13.13
CA PHE A 133 -23.35 1.97 11.77
C PHE A 133 -24.66 1.47 11.16
N LYS A 134 -24.95 0.17 11.24
CA LYS A 134 -26.20 -0.40 10.69
C LYS A 134 -27.44 0.20 11.36
N ARG A 135 -27.37 0.50 12.65
CA ARG A 135 -28.49 1.13 13.38
C ARG A 135 -28.62 2.63 13.11
N SER A 136 -27.51 3.35 13.00
CA SER A 136 -27.50 4.82 12.91
C SER A 136 -27.59 5.34 11.47
N PHE A 137 -27.12 4.58 10.48
CA PHE A 137 -27.16 4.99 9.10
C PHE A 137 -28.57 4.86 8.53
N TYR A 138 -29.19 6.00 8.24
CA TYR A 138 -30.51 6.03 7.65
C TYR A 138 -30.44 5.87 6.13
N LEU A 139 -31.29 4.99 5.61
CA LEU A 139 -31.52 4.84 4.18
C LEU A 139 -32.99 5.14 3.88
N PRO A 140 -33.32 5.75 2.72
CA PRO A 140 -34.69 6.00 2.32
C PRO A 140 -35.51 4.69 2.24
N PRO A 141 -36.80 4.72 2.59
CA PRO A 141 -37.66 3.53 2.61
C PRO A 141 -37.89 2.91 1.22
N GLU A 142 -37.60 3.64 0.15
CA GLU A 142 -37.70 3.16 -1.23
C GLU A 142 -36.64 2.10 -1.56
N ILE A 143 -35.57 1.99 -0.76
CA ILE A 143 -34.56 0.94 -0.92
C ILE A 143 -35.17 -0.39 -0.47
N PRO A 144 -35.31 -1.40 -1.36
CA PRO A 144 -36.07 -2.62 -1.06
C PRO A 144 -35.51 -3.43 0.12
N ASN A 145 -34.19 -3.35 0.35
CA ASN A 145 -33.53 -4.04 1.45
C ASN A 145 -32.47 -3.14 2.09
N PRO A 146 -32.86 -2.23 2.99
CA PRO A 146 -31.94 -1.23 3.56
C PRO A 146 -30.87 -1.89 4.43
N GLU A 147 -31.15 -3.01 5.09
CA GLU A 147 -30.16 -3.69 5.93
C GLU A 147 -29.06 -4.36 5.10
N TYR A 148 -29.42 -4.96 3.96
CA TYR A 148 -28.44 -5.47 3.00
C TYR A 148 -27.62 -4.32 2.39
N GLU A 149 -28.27 -3.22 2.02
CA GLU A 149 -27.57 -2.07 1.43
C GLU A 149 -26.56 -1.47 2.41
N LYS A 150 -26.91 -1.32 3.70
CA LYS A 150 -25.96 -0.90 4.75
C LYS A 150 -24.76 -1.83 4.84
N GLU A 151 -25.00 -3.14 4.77
CA GLU A 151 -23.95 -4.15 4.80
C GLU A 151 -23.00 -4.03 3.61
N VAL A 152 -23.55 -3.82 2.40
CA VAL A 152 -22.77 -3.59 1.18
C VAL A 152 -21.97 -2.30 1.26
N ILE A 153 -22.58 -1.20 1.73
CA ILE A 153 -21.90 0.08 1.92
C ILE A 153 -20.71 -0.09 2.86
N PHE A 154 -20.94 -0.67 4.04
CA PHE A 154 -19.89 -0.88 5.03
C PHE A 154 -18.74 -1.73 4.48
N SER A 155 -19.07 -2.85 3.85
CA SER A 155 -18.10 -3.78 3.26
C SER A 155 -17.30 -3.12 2.13
N THR A 156 -17.96 -2.29 1.32
CA THR A 156 -17.33 -1.54 0.23
C THR A 156 -16.32 -0.53 0.78
N LEU A 157 -16.70 0.24 1.81
CA LEU A 157 -15.78 1.19 2.45
C LEU A 157 -14.55 0.49 3.05
N LEU A 158 -14.74 -0.69 3.64
CA LEU A 158 -13.65 -1.49 4.20
C LEU A 158 -12.76 -2.10 3.10
N GLN A 159 -13.36 -2.65 2.04
CA GLN A 159 -12.64 -3.26 0.92
C GLN A 159 -11.73 -2.25 0.20
N PHE A 160 -12.22 -1.04 -0.01
CA PHE A 160 -11.43 0.06 -0.61
C PHE A 160 -10.51 0.75 0.41
N LYS A 161 -10.41 0.25 1.63
CA LYS A 161 -9.59 0.80 2.73
C LYS A 161 -9.89 2.28 3.00
N LEU A 162 -11.15 2.71 2.81
CA LEU A 162 -11.59 4.08 3.12
C LEU A 162 -11.90 4.22 4.62
N ILE A 163 -12.21 3.10 5.28
CA ILE A 163 -12.26 2.97 6.73
C ILE A 163 -11.31 1.84 7.18
N GLU A 164 -10.86 1.91 8.42
CA GLU A 164 -9.96 0.92 9.03
C GLU A 164 -10.33 0.68 10.50
N GLU A 165 -10.14 -0.54 10.98
CA GLU A 165 -10.38 -0.89 12.38
C GLU A 165 -9.18 -0.45 13.23
N LYS A 166 -9.42 0.30 14.32
CA LYS A 166 -8.38 0.69 15.29
C LYS A 166 -8.53 0.00 16.65
N GLY A 167 -9.08 -1.21 16.64
CA GLY A 167 -9.27 -2.05 17.81
C GLY A 167 -10.73 -2.09 18.30
N ASN A 168 -11.05 -3.16 19.03
CA ASN A 168 -12.36 -3.41 19.64
C ASN A 168 -13.55 -3.33 18.66
N GLY A 169 -13.36 -3.65 17.38
CA GLY A 169 -14.42 -3.59 16.37
C GLY A 169 -14.88 -2.16 16.04
N VAL A 170 -14.12 -1.13 16.41
CA VAL A 170 -14.42 0.27 16.08
C VAL A 170 -13.66 0.69 14.83
N TYR A 171 -14.41 1.21 13.87
CA TYR A 171 -13.89 1.65 12.59
C TYR A 171 -13.78 3.17 12.54
N PHE A 172 -12.65 3.62 12.01
CA PHE A 172 -12.31 5.02 11.79
C PHE A 172 -12.15 5.24 10.30
N ILE A 173 -12.34 6.49 9.85
CA ILE A 173 -11.87 6.86 8.52
C ILE A 173 -10.35 6.66 8.43
N SER A 174 -9.89 6.09 7.32
CA SER A 174 -8.46 5.92 7.04
C SER A 174 -7.88 7.21 6.44
N PRO A 175 -6.54 7.35 6.34
CA PRO A 175 -5.92 8.44 5.60
C PRO A 175 -6.41 8.52 4.14
N VAL A 176 -6.57 7.37 3.47
CA VAL A 176 -7.06 7.29 2.08
C VAL A 176 -8.52 7.76 1.99
N GLY A 177 -9.37 7.39 2.95
CA GLY A 177 -10.75 7.85 3.01
C GLY A 177 -10.84 9.37 3.19
N GLU A 178 -10.01 9.95 4.05
CA GLU A 178 -9.98 11.39 4.26
C GLU A 178 -9.53 12.15 3.01
N GLU A 179 -8.47 11.67 2.35
CA GLU A 179 -8.00 12.23 1.08
C GLU A 179 -9.05 12.13 -0.03
N PHE A 180 -9.80 11.03 -0.09
CA PHE A 180 -10.91 10.89 -1.03
C PHE A 180 -12.03 11.91 -0.76
N LEU A 181 -12.39 12.13 0.52
CA LEU A 181 -13.38 13.16 0.87
C LEU A 181 -12.92 14.57 0.51
N LYS A 182 -11.61 14.86 0.62
CA LYS A 182 -11.02 16.12 0.13
C LYS A 182 -11.11 16.23 -1.39
N PHE A 183 -10.78 15.14 -2.10
CA PHE A 183 -10.85 15.08 -3.56
C PHE A 183 -12.25 15.39 -4.11
N ILE A 184 -13.32 14.89 -3.47
CA ILE A 184 -14.70 15.20 -3.87
C ILE A 184 -15.23 16.53 -3.33
N GLY A 185 -14.40 17.31 -2.62
CA GLY A 185 -14.76 18.63 -2.09
C GLY A 185 -15.66 18.62 -0.86
N TRP A 186 -15.75 17.51 -0.12
CA TRP A 186 -16.60 17.39 1.07
C TRP A 186 -15.85 17.72 2.37
N LEU A 187 -14.52 17.71 2.33
CA LEU A 187 -13.65 18.23 3.38
C LEU A 187 -12.77 19.35 2.82
N PRO A 188 -12.43 20.37 3.62
CA PRO A 188 -11.50 21.40 3.20
C PRO A 188 -10.10 20.80 2.95
N GLU A 189 -9.43 21.29 1.91
CA GLU A 189 -7.99 21.11 1.79
C GLU A 189 -7.33 21.87 2.93
N PHE A 190 -6.60 21.15 3.79
CA PHE A 190 -5.74 21.81 4.77
C PHE A 190 -4.61 22.49 4.00
N LYS A 191 -4.75 23.80 3.77
CA LYS A 191 -3.63 24.66 3.38
C LYS A 191 -2.80 24.87 4.65
N GLY A 192 -1.83 23.97 4.86
CA GLY A 192 -0.78 24.13 5.87
C GLY A 192 0.17 25.25 5.50
#